data_AF-A0A3D1BSC1-F1
#
_entry.id   AF-A0A3D1BSC1-F1
#
_cell.length_a   1.000
_cell.length_b   1.000
_cell.length_c   1.000
_cell.angle_alpha   90.00
_cell.angle_beta   90.00
_cell.angle_gamma   90.00
#
_symmetry.space_group_name_H-M   'P 1'
#
loop_
_entity.id
_entity.type
_entity.pdbx_description
1 polymer ?
#
loop_
_entity_poly.entity_id
_entity_poly.type
_entity_poly.pdbx_seq_one_letter_code
_entity_poly.pdbx_strand_id
1 'polypeptide(L)'
;MKNTCRLLIFLLVLIVGGENMSVAQTNVFQKWKAKRIEKKMSSEKRKAPKEKKIREPRSVTKAKKEQAKREARNKNEYEKAVKNNKERHFNIQSTEVKERMKQNEKDIKAREKERKKAIRKAGKKARKKYKK
;
A
#
# COMPACT_ATOMS: atom_id res chain seq x y z
N MET A 1 -50.52 34.35 -41.84
CA MET A 1 -50.53 33.02 -41.19
C MET A 1 -49.15 32.37 -40.98
N LYS A 2 -48.03 32.84 -41.58
CA LYS A 2 -46.71 32.22 -41.38
C LYS A 2 -46.04 32.59 -40.05
N ASN A 3 -46.35 33.77 -39.50
CA ASN A 3 -45.70 34.28 -38.28
C ASN A 3 -46.31 33.71 -36.98
N THR A 4 -47.61 33.38 -37.01
CA THR A 4 -48.32 32.74 -35.88
C THR A 4 -47.91 31.27 -35.70
N CYS A 5 -47.69 30.53 -36.79
CA CYS A 5 -47.12 29.18 -36.72
C CYS A 5 -45.68 29.17 -36.19
N ARG A 6 -44.85 30.15 -36.56
CA ARG A 6 -43.48 30.26 -36.03
C ARG A 6 -43.47 30.55 -34.52
N LEU A 7 -44.34 31.44 -34.06
CA LEU A 7 -44.51 31.74 -32.63
C LEU A 7 -44.98 30.53 -31.81
N LEU A 8 -45.93 29.76 -32.32
CA LEU A 8 -46.40 28.53 -31.67
C LEU A 8 -45.29 27.47 -31.57
N ILE A 9 -44.47 27.31 -32.60
CA ILE A 9 -43.33 26.39 -32.57
C ILE A 9 -42.29 26.83 -31.53
N PHE A 10 -41.99 28.12 -31.43
CA PHE A 10 -41.08 28.64 -30.39
C PHE A 10 -41.61 28.42 -28.96
N LEU A 11 -42.91 28.59 -28.76
CA LEU A 11 -43.55 28.37 -27.46
C LEU A 11 -43.52 26.89 -27.04
N LEU A 12 -43.72 25.99 -28.00
CA LEU A 12 -43.67 24.53 -27.77
C LEU A 12 -42.23 24.06 -27.45
N VAL A 13 -41.22 24.62 -28.12
CA VAL A 13 -39.80 24.33 -27.84
C VAL A 13 -39.38 24.82 -26.44
N LEU A 14 -39.88 25.96 -25.99
CA LEU A 14 -39.57 26.49 -24.65
C LEU A 14 -40.17 25.64 -23.52
N ILE A 15 -41.41 25.15 -23.69
CA ILE A 15 -42.07 24.30 -22.69
C ILE A 15 -41.35 22.94 -22.58
N VAL A 16 -41.08 22.29 -23.73
CA VAL A 16 -40.39 20.99 -23.75
C VAL A 16 -38.92 21.12 -23.29
N GLY A 17 -38.24 22.22 -23.62
CA GLY A 17 -36.87 22.49 -23.17
C GLY A 17 -36.77 22.72 -21.66
N GLY A 18 -37.74 23.40 -21.05
CA GLY A 18 -37.76 23.72 -19.62
C GLY A 18 -37.96 22.51 -18.70
N GLU A 19 -38.84 21.58 -19.09
CA GLU A 19 -39.13 20.38 -18.30
C GLU A 19 -37.92 19.43 -18.22
N ASN A 20 -37.20 19.27 -19.33
CA ASN A 20 -36.02 18.40 -19.40
C ASN A 20 -34.86 18.89 -18.50
N MET A 21 -34.70 20.21 -18.34
CA MET A 21 -33.68 20.76 -17.45
C MET A 21 -33.99 20.57 -15.97
N SER A 22 -35.28 20.68 -15.57
CA SER A 22 -35.69 20.49 -14.17
C SER A 22 -35.57 19.02 -13.72
N VAL A 23 -35.91 18.08 -14.61
CA VAL A 23 -35.78 16.64 -14.35
C VAL A 23 -34.30 16.22 -14.31
N ALA A 24 -33.44 16.79 -15.16
CA ALA A 24 -32.00 16.52 -15.11
C ALA A 24 -31.36 17.02 -13.79
N GLN A 25 -31.73 18.20 -13.30
CA GLN A 25 -31.20 18.74 -12.04
C GLN A 25 -31.68 17.97 -10.81
N THR A 26 -32.96 17.58 -10.77
CA THR A 26 -33.52 16.80 -9.66
C THR A 26 -32.91 15.39 -9.57
N ASN A 27 -32.65 14.75 -10.70
CA ASN A 27 -31.98 13.44 -10.76
C ASN A 27 -30.54 13.47 -10.22
N VAL A 28 -29.77 14.53 -10.52
CA VAL A 28 -28.41 14.69 -10.00
C VAL A 28 -28.42 14.89 -8.48
N PHE A 29 -29.34 15.69 -7.96
CA PHE A 29 -29.48 15.93 -6.52
C PHE A 29 -29.92 14.67 -5.76
N GLN A 30 -30.87 13.91 -6.30
CA GLN A 30 -31.32 12.64 -5.71
C GLN A 30 -30.21 11.59 -5.72
N LYS A 31 -29.46 11.46 -6.83
CA LYS A 31 -28.29 10.56 -6.92
C LYS A 31 -27.21 10.90 -5.89
N TRP A 32 -26.99 12.19 -5.64
CA TRP A 32 -26.02 12.64 -4.65
C TRP A 32 -26.48 12.40 -3.20
N LYS A 33 -27.78 12.58 -2.92
CA LYS A 33 -28.39 12.18 -1.64
C LYS A 33 -28.30 10.67 -1.41
N ALA A 34 -28.64 9.85 -2.42
CA ALA A 34 -28.55 8.39 -2.34
C ALA A 34 -27.11 7.94 -2.04
N LYS A 35 -26.11 8.48 -2.75
CA LYS A 35 -24.69 8.17 -2.53
C LYS A 35 -24.19 8.56 -1.13
N ARG A 36 -24.75 9.62 -0.54
CA ARG A 36 -24.45 10.05 0.84
C ARG A 36 -25.06 9.11 1.88
N ILE A 37 -26.28 8.63 1.64
CA ILE A 37 -26.97 7.65 2.50
C ILE A 37 -26.22 6.30 2.43
N GLU A 38 -25.90 5.81 1.23
CA GLU A 38 -25.09 4.61 1.04
C GLU A 38 -23.73 4.71 1.75
N LYS A 39 -23.07 5.87 1.65
CA LYS A 39 -21.79 6.09 2.33
C LYS A 39 -21.94 6.00 3.85
N LYS A 40 -23.01 6.54 4.44
CA LYS A 40 -23.29 6.43 5.89
C LYS A 40 -23.56 4.98 6.30
N MET A 41 -24.39 4.27 5.54
CA MET A 41 -24.72 2.86 5.77
C MET A 41 -23.50 1.93 5.61
N SER A 42 -22.60 2.24 4.67
CA SER A 42 -21.40 1.45 4.36
C SER A 42 -20.22 1.73 5.31
N SER A 43 -20.12 2.97 5.80
CA SER A 43 -18.99 3.40 6.65
C SER A 43 -19.10 2.96 8.10
N GLU A 44 -20.30 2.62 8.57
CA GLU A 44 -20.53 2.21 9.96
C GLU A 44 -20.31 0.70 10.13
N LYS A 45 -19.11 0.23 9.77
CA LYS A 45 -18.66 -1.07 10.26
C LYS A 45 -18.56 -0.93 11.77
N ARG A 46 -19.49 -1.54 12.51
CA ARG A 46 -19.41 -1.69 13.97
C ARG A 46 -17.99 -2.11 14.30
N LYS A 47 -17.23 -1.25 14.98
CA LYS A 47 -15.89 -1.61 15.46
C LYS A 47 -16.10 -2.84 16.32
N ALA A 48 -15.57 -3.99 15.89
CA ALA A 48 -15.61 -5.20 16.70
C ALA A 48 -15.13 -4.82 18.11
N PRO A 49 -15.81 -5.26 19.18
CA PRO A 49 -15.38 -4.96 20.53
C PRO A 49 -13.92 -5.39 20.62
N LYS A 50 -13.02 -4.44 20.89
CA LYS A 50 -11.60 -4.75 21.03
C LYS A 50 -11.51 -5.80 22.12
N GLU A 51 -11.07 -7.01 21.77
CA GLU A 51 -10.79 -8.05 22.76
C GLU A 51 -10.00 -7.40 23.90
N LYS A 52 -10.51 -7.53 25.13
CA LYS A 52 -9.84 -7.01 26.32
C LYS A 52 -8.52 -7.75 26.41
N LYS A 53 -7.43 -7.13 25.94
CA LYS A 53 -6.08 -7.67 26.08
C LYS A 53 -5.84 -7.88 27.57
N ILE A 54 -5.81 -9.13 28.00
CA ILE A 54 -5.45 -9.50 29.36
C ILE A 54 -4.03 -8.97 29.57
N ARG A 55 -3.90 -7.99 30.47
CA ARG A 55 -2.62 -7.35 30.73
C ARG A 55 -1.73 -8.36 31.45
N GLU A 56 -0.68 -8.79 30.76
CA GLU A 56 0.33 -9.68 31.37
C GLU A 56 0.88 -9.05 32.67
N PRO A 57 1.21 -9.88 33.67
CA PRO A 57 1.81 -9.39 34.91
C PRO A 57 3.15 -8.68 34.63
N ARG A 58 3.46 -7.68 35.46
CA ARG A 58 4.66 -6.84 35.28
C ARG A 58 5.96 -7.65 35.27
N SER A 59 6.04 -8.73 36.04
CA SER A 59 7.18 -9.65 36.07
C SER A 59 7.47 -10.27 34.71
N VAL A 60 6.45 -10.84 34.06
CA VAL A 60 6.57 -11.47 32.73
C VAL A 60 6.98 -10.45 31.67
N THR A 61 6.40 -9.25 31.70
CA THR A 61 6.78 -8.20 30.74
C THR A 61 8.23 -7.72 30.93
N LYS A 62 8.73 -7.66 32.17
CA LYS A 62 10.14 -7.34 32.46
C LYS A 62 11.06 -8.46 31.97
N ALA A 63 10.74 -9.72 32.28
CA ALA A 63 11.52 -10.87 31.83
C ALA A 63 11.62 -10.94 30.29
N LYS A 64 10.49 -10.76 29.58
CA LYS A 64 10.47 -10.69 28.11
C LYS A 64 11.35 -9.55 27.57
N LYS A 65 11.33 -8.38 28.21
CA LYS A 65 12.18 -7.25 27.82
C LYS A 65 13.66 -7.54 28.05
N GLU A 66 14.01 -8.18 29.15
CA GLU A 66 15.39 -8.56 29.43
C GLU A 66 15.89 -9.63 28.47
N GLN A 67 15.07 -10.63 28.16
CA GLN A 67 15.36 -11.62 27.14
C GLN A 67 15.60 -10.96 25.77
N ALA A 68 14.69 -10.08 25.34
CA ALA A 68 14.84 -9.36 24.07
C ALA A 68 16.12 -8.50 24.04
N LYS A 69 16.50 -7.86 25.17
CA LYS A 69 17.76 -7.12 25.28
C LYS A 69 18.98 -8.04 25.17
N ARG A 70 18.96 -9.21 25.81
CA ARG A 70 20.04 -10.20 25.72
C ARG A 70 20.16 -10.74 24.30
N GLU A 71 19.06 -11.12 23.67
CA GLU A 71 19.04 -11.58 22.28
C GLU A 71 19.56 -10.50 21.32
N ALA A 72 19.18 -9.24 21.52
CA ALA A 72 19.70 -8.12 20.73
C ALA A 72 21.22 -7.93 20.92
N ARG A 73 21.73 -8.06 22.15
CA ARG A 73 23.18 -8.03 22.42
C ARG A 73 23.90 -9.18 21.73
N ASN A 74 23.43 -10.41 21.93
CA ASN A 74 24.00 -11.61 21.32
C ASN A 74 24.03 -11.50 19.78
N LYS A 75 22.95 -10.99 19.19
CA LYS A 75 22.89 -10.75 17.74
C LYS A 75 23.94 -9.73 17.29
N ASN A 76 24.07 -8.62 18.01
CA ASN A 76 25.07 -7.59 17.69
C ASN A 76 26.51 -8.09 17.84
N GLU A 77 26.79 -8.87 18.89
CA GLU A 77 28.10 -9.49 19.11
C GLU A 77 28.44 -10.50 18.02
N TYR A 78 27.47 -11.33 17.63
CA TYR A 78 27.61 -12.25 16.51
C TYR A 78 27.88 -11.50 15.19
N GLU A 79 27.10 -10.45 14.89
CA GLU A 79 27.32 -9.64 13.69
C GLU A 79 28.71 -8.98 13.67
N LYS A 80 29.20 -8.51 14.82
CA LYS A 80 30.57 -7.99 14.97
C LYS A 80 31.61 -9.09 14.73
N ALA A 81 31.45 -10.26 15.34
CA ALA A 81 32.37 -11.39 15.16
C ALA A 81 32.45 -11.83 13.69
N VAL A 82 31.31 -11.91 13.00
CA VAL A 82 31.25 -12.26 11.58
C VAL A 82 31.96 -11.20 10.72
N LYS A 83 31.75 -9.91 10.99
CA LYS A 83 32.44 -8.83 10.28
C LYS A 83 33.96 -8.91 10.47
N ASN A 84 34.41 -9.01 11.72
CA ASN A 84 35.82 -9.13 12.05
C ASN A 84 36.46 -10.35 11.37
N ASN A 85 35.76 -11.49 11.36
CA ASN A 85 36.23 -12.69 10.70
C ASN A 85 36.35 -12.50 9.17
N LYS A 86 35.32 -11.90 8.55
CA LYS A 86 35.35 -11.57 7.12
C LYS A 86 36.52 -10.64 6.76
N GLU A 87 36.78 -9.62 7.57
CA GLU A 87 37.89 -8.69 7.39
C GLU A 87 39.24 -9.38 7.53
N ARG A 88 39.42 -10.23 8.56
CA ARG A 88 40.63 -11.04 8.72
C ARG A 88 40.86 -11.93 7.51
N HIS A 89 39.83 -12.64 7.05
CA HIS A 89 39.92 -13.49 5.86
C HIS A 89 40.33 -12.69 4.63
N PHE A 90 39.76 -11.50 4.42
CA PHE A 90 40.13 -10.63 3.30
C PHE A 90 41.58 -10.16 3.42
N ASN A 91 42.02 -9.75 4.61
CA ASN A 91 43.36 -9.20 4.82
C ASN A 91 44.48 -10.23 4.62
N ILE A 92 44.23 -11.49 5.00
CA ILE A 92 45.17 -12.61 4.85
C ILE A 92 45.40 -12.97 3.36
N GLN A 93 44.45 -12.66 2.47
CA GLN A 93 44.59 -13.02 1.06
C GLN A 93 45.70 -12.27 0.32
N SER A 94 46.19 -12.87 -0.77
CA SER A 94 47.05 -12.22 -1.77
C SER A 94 46.30 -11.09 -2.51
N THR A 95 47.06 -10.19 -3.15
CA THR A 95 46.51 -9.01 -3.86
C THR A 95 45.56 -9.39 -4.98
N GLU A 96 45.93 -10.37 -5.82
CA GLU A 96 45.08 -10.88 -6.90
C GLU A 96 43.76 -11.46 -6.38
N VAL A 97 43.81 -12.23 -5.29
CA VAL A 97 42.60 -12.79 -4.68
C VAL A 97 41.71 -11.67 -4.12
N LYS A 98 42.29 -10.65 -3.49
CA LYS A 98 41.56 -9.47 -2.99
C LYS A 98 40.80 -8.77 -4.12
N GLU A 99 41.40 -8.63 -5.29
CA GLU A 99 40.76 -8.03 -6.47
C GLU A 99 39.58 -8.86 -6.97
N ARG A 100 39.76 -10.18 -7.10
CA ARG A 100 38.67 -11.11 -7.45
C ARG A 100 37.54 -11.07 -6.43
N MET A 101 37.85 -11.00 -5.13
CA MET A 101 36.82 -10.85 -4.08
C MET A 101 36.03 -9.55 -4.23
N LYS A 102 36.70 -8.42 -4.52
CA LYS A 102 36.02 -7.14 -4.77
C LYS A 102 35.10 -7.21 -5.98
N GLN A 103 35.55 -7.86 -7.07
CA GLN A 103 34.73 -8.03 -8.26
C GLN A 103 33.52 -8.94 -8.00
N ASN A 104 33.74 -10.08 -7.33
CA ASN A 104 32.67 -10.99 -6.92
C ASN A 104 31.61 -10.28 -6.06
N GLU A 105 32.02 -9.40 -5.13
CA GLU A 105 31.08 -8.64 -4.31
C GLU A 105 30.20 -7.70 -5.17
N LYS A 106 30.76 -7.08 -6.20
CA LYS A 106 29.99 -6.25 -7.15
C LYS A 106 28.99 -7.09 -7.94
N ASP A 107 29.42 -8.24 -8.45
CA ASP A 107 28.60 -9.12 -9.27
C ASP A 107 27.44 -9.72 -8.46
N ILE A 108 27.70 -10.11 -7.21
CA ILE A 108 26.66 -10.57 -6.28
C ILE A 108 25.63 -9.46 -6.02
N LYS A 109 26.07 -8.22 -5.77
CA LYS A 109 25.16 -7.08 -5.56
C LYS A 109 24.31 -6.80 -6.80
N ALA A 110 24.88 -6.88 -7.99
CA ALA A 110 24.14 -6.71 -9.25
C ALA A 110 23.08 -7.81 -9.41
N ARG A 111 23.48 -9.08 -9.25
CA ARG A 111 22.58 -10.24 -9.32
C ARG A 111 21.44 -10.17 -8.30
N GLU A 112 21.74 -9.78 -7.06
CA GLU A 112 20.72 -9.64 -6.01
C GLU A 112 19.72 -8.52 -6.33
N LYS A 113 20.20 -7.40 -6.87
CA LYS A 113 19.34 -6.29 -7.34
C LYS A 113 18.40 -6.74 -8.45
N GLU A 114 18.89 -7.52 -9.41
CA GLU A 114 18.08 -8.10 -10.48
C GLU A 114 17.07 -9.11 -9.95
N ARG A 115 17.49 -10.01 -9.07
CA ARG A 115 16.59 -10.96 -8.39
C ARG A 115 15.46 -10.24 -7.65
N LYS A 116 15.77 -9.18 -6.90
CA LYS A 116 14.76 -8.34 -6.21
C LYS A 116 13.79 -7.70 -7.20
N LYS A 117 14.27 -7.19 -8.34
CA LYS A 117 13.42 -6.65 -9.41
C LYS A 117 12.50 -7.74 -9.99
N ALA A 118 13.02 -8.93 -10.26
CA ALA A 118 12.26 -10.06 -10.78
C ALA A 118 11.15 -10.49 -9.81
N ILE A 119 11.48 -10.67 -8.53
CA ILE A 119 10.50 -11.00 -7.47
C ILE A 119 9.43 -9.91 -7.39
N ARG A 120 9.80 -8.62 -7.43
CA ARG A 120 8.83 -7.52 -7.41
C ARG A 120 7.91 -7.52 -8.63
N LYS A 121 8.44 -7.83 -9.83
CA LYS A 121 7.63 -7.97 -11.05
C LYS A 121 6.66 -9.16 -10.93
N ALA A 122 7.12 -10.31 -10.47
CA ALA A 122 6.30 -11.49 -10.24
C ALA A 122 5.20 -11.23 -9.20
N GLY A 123 5.55 -10.62 -8.06
CA GLY A 123 4.61 -10.24 -7.02
C GLY A 123 3.55 -9.23 -7.49
N LYS A 124 3.92 -8.27 -8.35
CA LYS A 124 2.94 -7.36 -8.99
C LYS A 124 1.98 -8.11 -9.91
N LYS A 125 2.46 -9.05 -10.72
CA LYS A 125 1.62 -9.88 -11.59
C LYS A 125 0.66 -10.73 -10.76
N ALA A 126 1.16 -11.42 -9.74
CA ALA A 126 0.34 -12.22 -8.83
C ALA A 126 -0.72 -11.36 -8.12
N ARG A 127 -0.32 -10.19 -7.59
CA ARG A 127 -1.26 -9.26 -6.97
C ARG A 127 -2.37 -8.82 -7.93
N LYS A 128 -2.08 -8.55 -9.20
CA LYS A 128 -3.11 -8.23 -10.21
C LYS A 128 -4.05 -9.41 -10.48
N LYS A 129 -3.53 -10.64 -10.55
CA LYS A 129 -4.34 -11.85 -10.80
C LYS A 129 -5.38 -12.10 -9.71
N TYR A 130 -5.03 -11.84 -8.44
CA TYR A 130 -5.90 -12.08 -7.29
C TYR A 130 -6.55 -10.81 -6.72
N LYS A 131 -6.47 -9.69 -7.44
CA LYS A 131 -7.18 -8.45 -7.08
C LYS A 131 -8.63 -8.59 -7.56
N LYS A 132 -9.48 -9.22 -6.73
CA LYS A 132 -10.94 -9.01 -6.78
C LYS A 132 -11.25 -7.56 -6.42
#